data_AF-Q75LV7-F1
#
_entry.id   AF-Q75LV7-F1
#
_cell.length_a   1.000
_cell.length_b   1.000
_cell.length_c   1.000
_cell.angle_alpha   90.00
_cell.angle_beta   90.00
_cell.angle_gamma   90.00
#
_symmetry.space_group_name_H-M   'P 1'
#
loop_
_entity.id
_entity.type
_entity.pdbx_description
1 polymer ?
#
loop_
_entity_poly.entity_id
_entity_poly.type
_entity_poly.pdbx_seq_one_letter_code
_entity_poly.pdbx_strand_id
1 'polypeptide(L)'
;MAKSSADDAELRRACAQAVAASGARGEEVSFSIRVAKGRGIFEKLGRLAKPRVLALTVKQSTKGEAAKAFLRVLKYSSGAVLEPAKLYKLKHLTKVEVISNDPSGCTFVLGFDNLRSQSVAPPQWTMRNIDDRNRLLFSILTMCKEILSYLPKVVGIDFVELALWAKENTVTLDNQSSTQDGQEKSVTTQTERKVTVTVENDLVSQAKDEEEDMEALLDTYVMGIGEADAFSERLKQELVALEAANVYQLLQSEPLIDEVLQGLDAASATVDDMDEWLRIFNMKLRHMREDIASIESRNNGLEMQSVNNKGLVEELEKLLDRLRIPQEFAASLTGGSFEESRMLKNVEACEWLTGAIRSLEVPNLDPCYVNMRAVREKRAELEKLKTTFVRRASEFLRNYFSSLVDFMISDKSYFSQ
;
A
#
# COMPACT_ATOMS: atom_id res chain seq x y z
N MET A 1 36.01 -6.16 2.26
CA MET A 1 36.68 -5.40 1.18
C MET A 1 35.71 -4.37 0.64
N ALA A 2 36.03 -3.10 0.87
CA ALA A 2 35.24 -1.93 0.51
C ALA A 2 35.10 -1.79 -1.02
N LYS A 3 33.88 -1.93 -1.52
CA LYS A 3 33.38 -1.31 -2.75
C LYS A 3 32.14 -0.54 -2.30
N SER A 4 31.93 0.76 -2.51
CA SER A 4 32.61 1.79 -3.28
C SER A 4 31.91 3.08 -2.82
N SER A 5 32.61 4.04 -2.21
CA SER A 5 32.01 5.34 -1.83
C SER A 5 31.36 6.05 -3.04
N ALA A 6 31.87 5.77 -4.24
CA ALA A 6 31.33 6.25 -5.51
C ALA A 6 29.95 5.63 -5.84
N ASP A 7 29.74 4.34 -5.57
CA ASP A 7 28.45 3.66 -5.79
C ASP A 7 27.37 4.21 -4.84
N ASP A 8 27.74 4.53 -3.60
CA ASP A 8 26.86 5.16 -2.61
C ASP A 8 26.48 6.59 -3.03
N ALA A 9 27.45 7.36 -3.55
CA ALA A 9 27.22 8.71 -4.05
C ALA A 9 26.36 8.71 -5.33
N GLU A 10 26.59 7.78 -6.25
CA GLU A 10 25.78 7.60 -7.45
C GLU A 10 24.35 7.16 -7.09
N LEU A 11 24.20 6.21 -6.17
CA LEU A 11 22.90 5.78 -5.68
C LEU A 11 22.14 6.93 -5.01
N ARG A 12 22.84 7.77 -4.23
CA ARG A 12 22.26 8.96 -3.59
C ARG A 12 21.76 9.97 -4.62
N ARG A 13 22.54 10.24 -5.69
CA ARG A 13 22.10 11.12 -6.80
C ARG A 13 20.89 10.56 -7.52
N ALA A 14 20.89 9.26 -7.84
CA ALA A 14 19.74 8.60 -8.47
C ALA A 14 18.49 8.66 -7.58
N CYS A 15 18.65 8.48 -6.27
CA CYS A 15 17.56 8.67 -5.29
C CYS A 15 17.07 10.12 -5.28
N ALA A 16 17.96 11.11 -5.29
CA ALA A 16 17.58 12.52 -5.28
C ALA A 16 16.77 12.90 -6.52
N GLN A 17 17.16 12.40 -7.70
CA GLN A 17 16.40 12.58 -8.94
C GLN A 17 15.01 11.94 -8.86
N ALA A 18 14.92 10.70 -8.35
CA ALA A 18 13.65 10.00 -8.18
C ALA A 18 12.72 10.70 -7.17
N VAL A 19 13.27 11.27 -6.10
CA VAL A 19 12.53 12.03 -5.09
C VAL A 19 12.04 13.36 -5.66
N ALA A 20 12.89 14.07 -6.41
CA ALA A 20 12.51 15.31 -7.08
C ALA A 20 11.39 15.07 -8.12
N ALA A 21 11.46 13.99 -8.89
CA ALA A 21 10.43 13.58 -9.85
C ALA A 21 9.07 13.26 -9.20
N SER A 22 9.05 12.88 -7.92
CA SER A 22 7.84 12.61 -7.14
C SER A 22 7.05 13.87 -6.73
N GLY A 23 7.54 15.07 -7.08
CA GLY A 23 6.95 16.34 -6.66
C GLY A 23 7.36 16.81 -5.27
N ALA A 24 8.32 16.13 -4.62
CA ALA A 24 8.83 16.45 -3.29
C ALA A 24 9.85 17.60 -3.33
N ARG A 25 9.39 18.83 -3.55
CA ARG A 25 10.25 20.04 -3.57
C ARG A 25 10.84 20.34 -2.19
N GLY A 26 12.17 20.51 -2.14
CA GLY A 26 12.92 20.92 -0.93
C GLY A 26 13.31 19.77 0.01
N GLU A 27 13.31 18.53 -0.48
CA GLU A 27 13.75 17.37 0.31
C GLU A 27 15.15 16.93 -0.09
N GLU A 28 16.07 16.89 0.86
CA GLU A 28 17.44 16.44 0.67
C GLU A 28 17.56 14.97 1.07
N VAL A 29 18.20 14.15 0.23
CA VAL A 29 18.52 12.75 0.56
C VAL A 29 19.73 12.76 1.49
N SER A 30 19.57 12.28 2.74
CA SER A 30 20.62 12.21 3.76
C SER A 30 21.37 10.88 3.76
N PHE A 31 20.73 9.79 3.31
CA PHE A 31 21.31 8.45 3.23
C PHE A 31 20.57 7.60 2.20
N SER A 32 21.25 6.67 1.54
CA SER A 32 20.63 5.73 0.60
C SER A 32 21.32 4.38 0.63
N ILE A 33 20.56 3.29 0.65
CA ILE A 33 21.10 1.93 0.67
C ILE A 33 20.21 0.94 -0.08
N ARG A 34 20.81 -0.08 -0.71
CA ARG A 34 20.10 -1.16 -1.40
C ARG A 34 19.66 -2.22 -0.39
N VAL A 35 18.42 -2.69 -0.50
CA VAL A 35 17.83 -3.66 0.44
C VAL A 35 17.00 -4.71 -0.28
N ALA A 36 16.90 -5.91 0.28
CA ALA A 36 15.94 -6.91 -0.15
C ALA A 36 14.66 -6.79 0.70
N LYS A 37 13.50 -6.70 0.06
CA LYS A 37 12.20 -6.62 0.75
C LYS A 37 11.50 -7.97 0.73
N GLY A 38 11.37 -8.56 1.91
CA GLY A 38 10.66 -9.80 2.19
C GLY A 38 9.27 -9.59 2.79
N ARG A 39 8.50 -10.67 2.86
CA ARG A 39 7.25 -10.78 3.65
C ARG A 39 7.35 -12.10 4.38
N GLY A 40 7.64 -12.09 5.69
CA GLY A 40 8.11 -13.27 6.44
C GLY A 40 7.28 -14.56 6.32
N ILE A 41 5.97 -14.48 6.07
CA ILE A 41 5.11 -15.66 5.85
C ILE A 41 5.24 -16.19 4.40
N PHE A 42 5.46 -15.32 3.42
CA PHE A 42 5.51 -15.66 2.00
C PHE A 42 6.90 -16.04 1.47
N GLU A 43 7.97 -15.67 2.17
CA GLU A 43 9.33 -16.15 1.86
C GLU A 43 9.48 -17.65 2.13
N LYS A 44 8.83 -18.16 3.19
CA LYS A 44 8.74 -19.60 3.48
C LYS A 44 7.99 -20.39 2.40
N LEU A 45 7.22 -19.72 1.52
CA LEU A 45 6.47 -20.29 0.40
C LEU A 45 7.20 -20.16 -0.96
N GLY A 46 8.50 -19.83 -0.96
CA GLY A 46 9.31 -19.82 -2.20
C GLY A 46 9.16 -18.57 -3.08
N ARG A 47 8.52 -17.50 -2.60
CA ARG A 47 8.52 -16.20 -3.30
C ARG A 47 9.81 -15.44 -2.99
N LEU A 48 10.61 -15.14 -4.03
CA LEU A 48 11.87 -14.40 -3.90
C LEU A 48 11.67 -12.98 -3.32
N ALA A 49 12.60 -12.59 -2.44
CA ALA A 49 12.75 -11.23 -1.93
C ALA A 49 12.92 -10.23 -3.09
N LYS A 50 12.24 -9.09 -3.01
CA LYS A 50 12.27 -8.10 -4.11
C LYS A 50 13.36 -7.04 -3.85
N PRO A 51 14.27 -6.76 -4.81
CA PRO A 51 15.27 -5.71 -4.64
C PRO A 51 14.60 -4.34 -4.58
N ARG A 52 14.99 -3.53 -3.59
CA ARG A 52 14.50 -2.18 -3.32
C ARG A 52 15.67 -1.28 -2.91
N VAL A 53 15.42 0.02 -2.86
CA VAL A 53 16.35 1.00 -2.30
C VAL A 53 15.63 1.78 -1.22
N LEU A 54 16.26 1.93 -0.06
CA LEU A 54 15.80 2.80 1.01
C LEU A 54 16.56 4.11 0.94
N ALA A 55 15.84 5.22 0.92
CA ALA A 55 16.39 6.55 0.97
C ALA A 55 15.83 7.29 2.17
N LEU A 56 16.72 7.82 3.01
CA LEU A 56 16.38 8.71 4.10
C LEU A 56 16.43 10.13 3.57
N THR A 57 15.37 10.88 3.81
CA THR A 57 15.20 12.23 3.28
C THR A 57 14.76 13.19 4.36
N VAL A 58 15.35 14.37 4.38
CA VAL A 58 15.04 15.44 5.32
C VAL A 58 14.48 16.62 4.56
N LYS A 59 13.39 17.20 5.06
CA LYS A 59 12.84 18.45 4.59
C LYS A 59 13.08 19.53 5.63
N GLN A 60 13.98 20.44 5.32
CA GLN A 60 14.18 21.65 6.11
C GLN A 60 13.00 22.60 5.90
N SER A 61 12.49 23.18 6.98
CA SER A 61 11.34 24.08 6.95
C SER A 61 11.79 25.51 6.67
N THR A 62 11.12 26.20 5.74
CA THR A 62 11.42 27.60 5.38
C THR A 62 10.57 28.62 6.13
N LYS A 63 9.67 28.18 7.03
CA LYS A 63 8.68 29.03 7.74
C LYS A 63 8.44 28.65 9.21
N GLY A 64 9.49 28.31 9.97
CA GLY A 64 9.39 28.09 11.42
C GLY A 64 8.73 26.78 11.89
N GLU A 65 8.25 25.91 10.99
CA GLU A 65 7.86 24.53 11.35
C GLU A 65 9.09 23.65 11.66
N ALA A 66 8.93 22.63 12.52
CA ALA A 66 9.98 21.64 12.76
C ALA A 66 10.38 20.88 11.49
N ALA A 67 11.69 20.56 11.36
CA ALA A 67 12.21 19.77 10.25
C ALA A 67 11.54 18.39 10.20
N LYS A 68 11.29 17.89 8.98
CA LYS A 68 10.54 16.63 8.78
C LYS A 68 11.45 15.59 8.15
N ALA A 69 11.50 14.39 8.75
CA ALA A 69 12.28 13.28 8.25
C ALA A 69 11.39 12.15 7.72
N PHE A 70 11.79 11.57 6.59
CA PHE A 70 11.05 10.52 5.88
C PHE A 70 11.95 9.37 5.47
N LEU A 71 11.38 8.16 5.46
CA LEU A 71 11.96 6.97 4.87
C LEU A 71 11.20 6.64 3.57
N ARG A 72 11.88 6.75 2.44
CA ARG A 72 11.34 6.40 1.12
C ARG A 72 11.83 5.04 0.67
N VAL A 73 10.90 4.27 0.11
CA VAL A 73 11.16 3.01 -0.56
C VAL A 73 11.07 3.26 -2.06
N LEU A 74 12.12 2.93 -2.79
CA LEU A 74 12.24 3.05 -4.23
C LEU A 74 12.29 1.65 -4.88
N LYS A 75 11.77 1.53 -6.09
CA LYS A 75 11.81 0.31 -6.93
C LYS A 75 12.58 0.61 -8.21
N TYR A 76 13.25 -0.39 -8.77
CA TYR A 76 13.80 -0.30 -10.12
C TYR A 76 12.69 -0.53 -11.15
N SER A 77 12.55 0.38 -12.12
CA SER A 77 11.70 0.20 -13.30
C SER A 77 12.51 -0.30 -14.50
N SER A 78 11.83 -0.61 -15.61
CA SER A 78 12.46 -1.04 -16.86
C SER A 78 13.40 0.07 -17.36
N GLY A 79 14.71 -0.18 -17.30
CA GLY A 79 15.75 0.82 -17.64
C GLY A 79 16.64 1.24 -16.48
N ALA A 80 16.61 0.53 -15.33
CA ALA A 80 17.44 0.81 -14.14
C ALA A 80 17.19 2.18 -13.46
N VAL A 81 16.11 2.86 -13.84
CA VAL A 81 15.66 4.10 -13.19
C VAL A 81 14.96 3.77 -11.87
N LEU A 82 15.20 4.59 -10.84
CA LEU A 82 14.55 4.47 -9.54
C LEU A 82 13.21 5.21 -9.54
N GLU A 83 12.15 4.53 -9.13
CA GLU A 83 10.82 5.10 -8.97
C GLU A 83 10.35 5.03 -7.51
N PRO A 84 9.68 6.08 -6.98
CA PRO A 84 9.03 6.04 -5.67
C PRO A 84 7.99 4.91 -5.58
N ALA A 85 8.10 4.07 -4.56
CA ALA A 85 7.18 2.97 -4.31
C ALA A 85 6.36 3.16 -3.02
N LYS A 86 6.99 3.61 -1.93
CA LYS A 86 6.29 3.87 -0.66
C LYS A 86 7.00 4.94 0.17
N LEU A 87 6.22 5.74 0.90
CA LEU A 87 6.71 6.77 1.81
C LEU A 87 6.31 6.43 3.24
N TYR A 88 7.27 6.50 4.16
CA TYR A 88 7.06 6.38 5.60
C TYR A 88 7.52 7.67 6.29
N LYS A 89 6.71 8.21 7.19
CA LYS A 89 7.08 9.38 8.01
C LYS A 89 7.76 8.88 9.27
N LEU A 90 9.00 9.31 9.53
CA LEU A 90 9.77 8.80 10.68
C LEU A 90 9.16 9.18 12.03
N LYS A 91 8.34 10.23 12.10
CA LYS A 91 7.55 10.59 13.29
C LYS A 91 6.57 9.51 13.77
N HIS A 92 6.26 8.52 12.94
CA HIS A 92 5.38 7.41 13.29
C HIS A 92 6.15 6.09 13.47
N LEU A 93 7.48 6.11 13.43
CA LEU A 93 8.29 4.93 13.71
C LEU A 93 8.27 4.68 15.22
N THR A 94 7.75 3.55 15.67
CA THR A 94 7.63 3.22 17.11
C THR A 94 8.58 2.12 17.54
N LYS A 95 8.91 1.20 16.63
CA LYS A 95 9.75 0.03 16.93
C LYS A 95 10.74 -0.24 15.81
N VAL A 96 11.98 -0.56 16.18
CA VAL A 96 13.02 -1.12 15.31
C VAL A 96 13.39 -2.48 15.87
N GLU A 97 13.21 -3.54 15.09
CA GLU A 97 13.39 -4.92 15.56
C GLU A 97 14.29 -5.70 14.62
N VAL A 98 15.39 -6.24 15.13
CA VAL A 98 16.20 -7.23 14.40
C VAL A 98 15.66 -8.62 14.68
N ILE A 99 15.56 -9.43 13.62
CA ILE A 99 14.98 -10.77 13.71
C ILE A 99 16.04 -11.75 14.23
N SER A 100 15.85 -12.25 15.45
CA SER A 100 16.77 -13.22 16.08
C SER A 100 16.79 -14.60 15.40
N ASN A 101 15.75 -14.93 14.63
CA ASN A 101 15.64 -16.21 13.91
C ASN A 101 16.43 -16.25 12.57
N ASP A 102 17.08 -15.15 12.19
CA ASP A 102 17.92 -15.08 11.00
C ASP A 102 19.38 -15.32 11.38
N PRO A 103 20.01 -16.44 10.97
CA PRO A 103 21.41 -16.74 11.31
C PRO A 103 22.41 -15.74 10.71
N SER A 104 22.01 -14.96 9.70
CA SER A 104 22.86 -13.90 9.13
C SER A 104 22.81 -12.60 9.94
N GLY A 105 21.82 -12.44 10.83
CA GLY A 105 21.55 -11.20 11.55
C GLY A 105 21.21 -10.00 10.66
N CYS A 106 21.09 -10.15 9.34
CA CYS A 106 20.97 -9.02 8.41
C CYS A 106 19.51 -8.55 8.24
N THR A 107 18.55 -9.28 8.78
CA THR A 107 17.12 -9.00 8.63
C THR A 107 16.53 -8.22 9.80
N PHE A 108 15.78 -7.17 9.49
CA PHE A 108 15.11 -6.32 10.47
C PHE A 108 13.73 -5.86 10.01
N VAL A 109 12.95 -5.35 10.95
CA VAL A 109 11.58 -4.85 10.78
C VAL A 109 11.47 -3.45 11.36
N LEU A 110 10.78 -2.58 10.63
CA LEU A 110 10.44 -1.23 11.08
C LEU A 110 8.94 -1.17 11.38
N GLY A 111 8.59 -1.02 12.65
CA GLY A 111 7.24 -0.87 13.16
C GLY A 111 6.80 0.59 13.10
N PHE A 112 5.81 0.88 12.26
CA PHE A 112 5.18 2.19 12.18
C PHE A 112 3.77 2.13 12.77
N ASP A 113 3.40 3.16 13.53
CA ASP A 113 2.06 3.36 14.09
C ASP A 113 1.07 3.74 12.99
N ASN A 114 0.73 2.78 12.13
CA ASN A 114 -0.30 2.93 11.12
C ASN A 114 -1.59 2.30 11.65
N LEU A 115 -2.46 3.12 12.22
CA LEU A 115 -3.85 2.78 12.62
C LEU A 115 -4.70 2.11 11.52
N ARG A 116 -4.23 2.04 10.26
CA ARG A 116 -5.01 1.60 9.10
C ARG A 116 -4.63 0.22 8.54
N SER A 117 -3.60 -0.48 9.06
CA SER A 117 -3.16 -1.75 8.44
C SER A 117 -2.50 -2.77 9.38
N GLN A 118 -3.07 -3.05 10.55
CA GLN A 118 -2.60 -4.14 11.44
C GLN A 118 -2.78 -5.55 10.84
N SER A 119 -3.61 -5.72 9.80
CA SER A 119 -3.90 -7.03 9.20
C SER A 119 -2.79 -7.62 8.29
N VAL A 120 -1.71 -6.88 8.01
CA VAL A 120 -0.63 -7.34 7.13
C VAL A 120 0.68 -7.34 7.91
N ALA A 121 1.31 -8.53 8.03
CA ALA A 121 2.62 -8.67 8.66
C ALA A 121 3.60 -7.60 8.13
N PRO A 122 4.33 -6.90 9.02
CA PRO A 122 5.19 -5.80 8.63
C PRO A 122 6.27 -6.28 7.65
N PRO A 123 6.68 -5.43 6.68
CA PRO A 123 7.70 -5.81 5.72
C PRO A 123 9.03 -6.09 6.43
N GLN A 124 9.66 -7.19 6.05
CA GLN A 124 11.00 -7.55 6.49
C GLN A 124 12.01 -7.01 5.49
N TRP A 125 13.10 -6.47 6.01
CA TRP A 125 14.17 -5.84 5.24
C TRP A 125 15.46 -6.59 5.52
N THR A 126 16.07 -7.15 4.49
CA THR A 126 17.32 -7.90 4.61
C THR A 126 18.44 -7.14 3.92
N MET A 127 19.51 -6.88 4.67
CA MET A 127 20.74 -6.27 4.17
C MET A 127 21.71 -7.30 3.61
N ARG A 128 22.74 -6.81 2.92
CA ARG A 128 23.84 -7.66 2.42
C ARG A 128 24.73 -8.12 3.56
N ASN A 129 25.04 -7.20 4.47
CA ASN A 129 25.97 -7.40 5.58
C ASN A 129 25.42 -6.78 6.88
N ILE A 130 25.95 -7.21 8.01
CA ILE A 130 25.63 -6.67 9.34
C ILE A 130 26.03 -5.19 9.45
N ASP A 131 27.15 -4.79 8.83
CA ASP A 131 27.60 -3.39 8.82
C ASP A 131 26.62 -2.46 8.10
N ASP A 132 26.09 -2.90 6.95
CA ASP A 132 25.09 -2.15 6.18
C ASP A 132 23.78 -2.00 6.97
N ARG A 133 23.40 -3.03 7.72
CA ARG A 133 22.26 -3.00 8.65
C ARG A 133 22.52 -1.98 9.75
N ASN A 134 23.66 -2.08 10.44
CA ASN A 134 24.00 -1.19 11.55
C ASN A 134 24.10 0.26 11.08
N ARG A 135 24.72 0.51 9.92
CA ARG A 135 24.82 1.84 9.31
C ARG A 135 23.45 2.46 9.03
N LEU A 136 22.53 1.69 8.45
CA LEU A 136 21.17 2.18 8.21
C LEU A 136 20.43 2.45 9.54
N LEU A 137 20.46 1.50 10.47
CA LEU A 137 19.73 1.61 11.73
C LEU A 137 20.24 2.77 12.58
N PHE A 138 21.56 2.93 12.68
CA PHE A 138 22.18 4.08 13.30
C PHE A 138 21.74 5.38 12.62
N SER A 139 21.78 5.47 11.29
CA SER A 139 21.32 6.66 10.55
C SER A 139 19.85 7.00 10.81
N ILE A 140 18.98 5.99 10.95
CA ILE A 140 17.56 6.19 11.31
C ILE A 140 17.44 6.70 12.75
N LEU A 141 18.12 6.06 13.71
CA LEU A 141 18.06 6.44 15.12
C LEU A 141 18.62 7.84 15.36
N THR A 142 19.75 8.18 14.74
CA THR A 142 20.36 9.51 14.81
C THR A 142 19.40 10.58 14.28
N MET A 143 18.77 10.36 13.12
CA MET A 143 17.77 11.31 12.63
C MET A 143 16.51 11.41 13.51
N CYS A 144 16.04 10.30 14.06
CA CYS A 144 14.92 10.33 15.01
C CYS A 144 15.27 11.18 16.25
N LYS A 145 16.49 11.03 16.77
CA LYS A 145 17.00 11.82 17.90
C LYS A 145 17.20 13.29 17.54
N GLU A 146 17.94 13.58 16.47
CA GLU A 146 18.35 14.95 16.08
C GLU A 146 17.20 15.78 15.52
N ILE A 147 16.35 15.19 14.67
CA ILE A 147 15.30 15.93 13.94
C ILE A 147 13.97 15.87 14.67
N LEU A 148 13.65 14.74 15.31
CA LEU A 148 12.33 14.50 15.91
C LEU A 148 12.35 14.49 17.44
N SER A 149 13.53 14.58 18.09
CA SER A 149 13.69 14.53 19.55
C SER A 149 13.01 13.33 20.21
N TYR A 150 12.91 12.21 19.48
CA TYR A 150 12.23 10.99 19.90
C TYR A 150 13.07 9.77 19.50
N LEU A 151 13.12 8.75 20.36
CA LEU A 151 13.83 7.50 20.07
C LEU A 151 12.83 6.32 20.01
N PRO A 152 12.78 5.54 18.92
CA PRO A 152 11.93 4.36 18.83
C PRO A 152 12.46 3.21 19.71
N LYS A 153 11.58 2.28 20.11
CA LYS A 153 11.97 1.08 20.87
C LYS A 153 12.84 0.16 20.00
N VAL A 154 14.06 -0.11 20.43
CA VAL A 154 14.99 -1.04 19.75
C VAL A 154 14.87 -2.42 20.40
N VAL A 155 14.72 -3.47 19.57
CA VAL A 155 14.61 -4.87 20.01
C VAL A 155 15.53 -5.73 19.17
N GLY A 156 16.24 -6.69 19.80
CA GLY A 156 17.13 -7.61 19.10
C GLY A 156 18.49 -7.01 18.70
N ILE A 157 18.81 -5.82 19.18
CA ILE A 157 20.14 -5.19 19.11
C ILE A 157 20.41 -4.55 20.47
N ASP A 158 21.60 -4.78 21.02
CA ASP A 158 22.06 -4.00 22.15
C ASP A 158 22.43 -2.57 21.69
N PHE A 159 21.77 -1.57 22.30
CA PHE A 159 22.02 -0.16 22.01
C PHE A 159 23.48 0.22 22.27
N VAL A 160 24.13 -0.43 23.24
CA VAL A 160 25.55 -0.22 23.58
C VAL A 160 26.44 -0.80 22.49
N GLU A 161 26.18 -2.03 22.02
CA GLU A 161 26.92 -2.63 20.89
C GLU A 161 26.78 -1.80 19.61
N LEU A 162 25.60 -1.24 19.33
CA LEU A 162 25.40 -0.38 18.16
C LEU A 162 26.14 0.96 18.28
N ALA A 163 26.21 1.53 19.49
CA ALA A 163 26.98 2.74 19.77
C ALA A 163 28.50 2.51 19.71
N LEU A 164 28.97 1.36 20.20
CA LEU A 164 30.37 0.93 20.10
C LEU A 164 30.76 0.68 18.64
N TRP A 165 29.93 -0.03 17.88
CA TRP A 165 30.11 -0.22 16.44
C TRP A 165 30.17 1.12 15.69
N ALA A 166 29.31 2.08 16.07
CA ALA A 166 29.34 3.42 15.47
C ALA A 166 30.67 4.13 15.78
N LYS A 167 31.15 4.09 17.02
CA LYS A 167 32.44 4.69 17.43
C LYS A 167 33.62 4.10 16.66
N GLU A 168 33.64 2.79 16.41
CA GLU A 168 34.71 2.12 15.66
C GLU A 168 34.66 2.41 14.15
N ASN A 169 33.45 2.55 13.57
CA ASN A 169 33.26 2.74 12.13
C ASN A 169 33.12 4.21 11.69
N THR A 170 32.98 5.17 12.61
CA THR A 170 33.09 6.61 12.30
C THR A 170 34.55 7.08 12.29
N VAL A 171 35.40 6.56 13.18
CA VAL A 171 36.83 6.91 13.26
C VAL A 171 37.63 6.48 12.02
N THR A 172 37.15 5.49 11.27
CA THR A 172 37.81 5.01 10.04
C THR A 172 37.48 5.84 8.79
N LEU A 173 36.51 6.76 8.84
CA LEU A 173 36.16 7.64 7.72
C LEU A 173 36.94 8.98 7.72
N ASP A 174 37.45 9.44 8.87
CA ASP A 174 38.17 10.72 8.98
C ASP A 174 39.69 10.63 8.71
N ASN A 175 40.25 9.43 8.60
CA ASN A 175 41.71 9.23 8.44
C ASN A 175 42.21 9.14 6.98
N GLN A 176 41.41 9.51 5.98
CA GLN A 176 41.85 9.53 4.57
C GLN A 176 41.70 10.87 3.83
N SER A 177 41.57 11.99 4.54
CA SER A 177 41.68 13.31 3.90
C SER A 177 42.30 14.35 4.82
N SER A 178 43.60 14.25 5.08
CA SER A 178 44.37 15.37 5.63
C SER A 178 45.77 15.44 5.02
N THR A 179 45.86 16.02 3.82
CA THR A 179 47.05 16.77 3.42
C THR A 179 46.64 18.01 2.61
N GLN A 180 46.98 19.17 3.19
CA GLN A 180 47.09 20.53 2.65
C GLN A 180 45.86 21.49 2.63
N ASP A 181 45.93 22.37 3.65
CA ASP A 181 45.86 23.84 3.64
C ASP A 181 44.55 24.59 3.36
N GLY A 182 44.10 25.30 4.41
CA GLY A 182 43.83 26.74 4.29
C GLY A 182 42.47 27.25 4.78
N GLN A 183 42.46 27.77 6.02
CA GLN A 183 41.60 28.82 6.59
C GLN A 183 40.22 28.48 7.19
N GLU A 184 40.26 28.42 8.53
CA GLU A 184 39.31 28.84 9.58
C GLU A 184 37.93 29.40 9.20
N LYS A 185 36.88 28.85 9.84
CA LYS A 185 36.07 29.55 10.87
C LYS A 185 35.12 28.59 11.61
N SER A 186 35.50 28.30 12.86
CA SER A 186 34.75 28.31 14.13
C SER A 186 33.32 27.71 14.27
N VAL A 187 33.20 27.01 15.42
CA VAL A 187 32.02 26.67 16.25
C VAL A 187 31.25 25.40 15.88
N THR A 188 31.52 24.29 16.59
CA THR A 188 30.60 23.63 17.56
C THR A 188 31.08 22.17 17.83
N THR A 189 32.01 21.96 18.76
CA THR A 189 32.51 20.63 19.19
C THR A 189 32.43 20.45 20.71
N GLN A 190 31.30 20.78 21.33
CA GLN A 190 31.16 20.74 22.80
C GLN A 190 30.14 19.74 23.36
N THR A 191 29.29 19.10 22.56
CA THR A 191 28.16 18.34 23.15
C THR A 191 28.42 16.84 23.33
N GLU A 192 29.29 16.22 22.52
CA GLU A 192 29.47 14.75 22.55
C GLU A 192 30.46 14.26 23.62
N ARG A 193 31.47 15.07 23.98
CA ARG A 193 32.39 14.72 25.09
C ARG A 193 31.74 14.78 26.47
N LYS A 194 30.56 15.39 26.60
CA LYS A 194 29.90 15.62 27.89
C LYS A 194 29.17 14.38 28.42
N VAL A 195 28.75 13.44 27.57
CA VAL A 195 27.90 12.31 27.97
C VAL A 195 28.70 11.07 28.35
N THR A 196 29.88 10.85 27.74
CA THR A 196 30.78 9.74 28.13
C THR A 196 31.48 10.02 29.46
N VAL A 197 31.85 11.29 29.69
CA VAL A 197 32.50 11.73 30.93
C VAL A 197 31.54 11.65 32.13
N THR A 198 30.22 11.81 31.94
CA THR A 198 29.28 11.77 33.07
C THR A 198 29.07 10.38 33.66
N VAL A 199 29.09 9.31 32.85
CA VAL A 199 28.87 7.94 33.35
C VAL A 199 30.15 7.36 33.96
N GLU A 200 31.32 7.65 33.37
CA GLU A 200 32.61 7.31 33.97
C GLU A 200 32.85 8.11 35.25
N ASN A 201 32.49 9.40 35.28
CA ASN A 201 32.58 10.18 36.51
C ASN A 201 31.61 9.73 37.58
N ASP A 202 30.40 9.23 37.26
CA ASP A 202 29.42 8.74 38.25
C ASP A 202 29.90 7.46 38.97
N LEU A 203 30.50 6.52 38.22
CA LEU A 203 31.03 5.29 38.81
C LEU A 203 32.34 5.54 39.58
N VAL A 204 33.15 6.49 39.11
CA VAL A 204 34.38 6.92 39.79
C VAL A 204 34.08 7.82 40.98
N SER A 205 33.00 8.61 40.95
CA SER A 205 32.54 9.38 42.10
C SER A 205 31.95 8.48 43.17
N GLN A 206 31.15 7.46 42.81
CA GLN A 206 30.68 6.48 43.80
C GLN A 206 31.83 5.77 44.52
N ALA A 207 32.85 5.32 43.79
CA ALA A 207 34.02 4.69 44.41
C ALA A 207 34.84 5.65 45.28
N LYS A 208 34.90 6.94 44.93
CA LYS A 208 35.56 7.97 45.72
C LYS A 208 34.77 8.37 46.95
N ASP A 209 33.46 8.49 46.83
CA ASP A 209 32.56 8.81 47.93
C ASP A 209 32.59 7.66 48.96
N GLU A 210 32.63 6.39 48.50
CA GLU A 210 32.83 5.22 49.36
C GLU A 210 34.23 5.19 50.01
N GLU A 211 35.28 5.58 49.28
CA GLU A 211 36.66 5.66 49.81
C GLU A 211 36.80 6.79 50.85
N GLU A 212 36.18 7.94 50.61
CA GLU A 212 36.11 9.07 51.55
C GLU A 212 35.28 8.72 52.80
N ASP A 213 34.17 7.98 52.64
CA ASP A 213 33.38 7.48 53.77
C ASP A 213 34.14 6.42 54.59
N MET A 214 34.88 5.53 53.94
CA MET A 214 35.77 4.58 54.62
C MET A 214 36.92 5.29 55.34
N GLU A 215 37.50 6.34 54.72
CA GLU A 215 38.56 7.14 55.33
C GLU A 215 38.03 7.95 56.53
N ALA A 216 36.84 8.54 56.44
CA ALA A 216 36.19 9.25 57.54
C ALA A 216 35.82 8.32 58.71
N LEU A 217 35.34 7.10 58.41
CA LEU A 217 35.14 6.07 59.41
C LEU A 217 36.46 5.75 60.12
N LEU A 218 37.53 5.47 59.36
CA LEU A 218 38.85 5.15 59.92
C LEU A 218 39.49 6.31 60.70
N ASP A 219 39.30 7.56 60.27
CA ASP A 219 39.82 8.76 60.94
C ASP A 219 39.12 9.05 62.27
N THR A 220 37.86 8.63 62.40
CA THR A 220 37.12 8.67 63.67
C THR A 220 37.72 7.70 64.71
N TYR A 221 38.47 6.68 64.27
CA TYR A 221 39.08 5.67 65.13
C TYR A 221 40.61 5.77 65.18
N VAL A 222 41.13 6.65 66.04
CA VAL A 222 42.58 6.73 66.34
C VAL A 222 43.02 5.49 67.11
N MET A 223 43.73 4.57 66.47
CA MET A 223 44.22 3.33 67.10
C MET A 223 45.74 3.19 67.09
N GLY A 224 46.30 2.74 68.21
CA GLY A 224 47.69 2.31 68.32
C GLY A 224 47.94 0.91 67.75
N ILE A 225 49.20 0.62 67.40
CA ILE A 225 49.65 -0.69 66.88
C ILE A 225 49.47 -1.75 68.00
N GLY A 226 48.30 -2.37 68.07
CA GLY A 226 47.97 -3.39 69.08
C GLY A 226 46.48 -3.68 69.30
N GLU A 227 45.56 -2.83 68.82
CA GLU A 227 44.11 -2.93 69.09
C GLU A 227 43.27 -3.42 67.89
N ALA A 228 43.91 -3.99 66.85
CA ALA A 228 43.23 -4.43 65.62
C ALA A 228 42.14 -5.49 65.86
N ASP A 229 42.35 -6.40 66.82
CA ASP A 229 41.37 -7.45 67.15
C ASP A 229 40.12 -6.86 67.83
N ALA A 230 40.30 -5.87 68.71
CA ALA A 230 39.19 -5.17 69.37
C ALA A 230 38.37 -4.33 68.38
N PHE A 231 39.02 -3.74 67.37
CA PHE A 231 38.34 -3.04 66.28
C PHE A 231 37.57 -3.99 65.36
N SER A 232 38.15 -5.15 65.02
CA SER A 232 37.45 -6.18 64.25
C SER A 232 36.20 -6.68 64.97
N GLU A 233 36.27 -6.92 66.28
CA GLU A 233 35.10 -7.32 67.07
C GLU A 233 34.02 -6.24 67.12
N ARG A 234 34.41 -4.96 67.19
CA ARG A 234 33.47 -3.84 67.24
C ARG A 234 32.78 -3.60 65.90
N LEU A 235 33.52 -3.66 64.79
CA LEU A 235 32.95 -3.63 63.44
C LEU A 235 32.00 -4.80 63.19
N LYS A 236 32.31 -6.00 63.70
CA LYS A 236 31.40 -7.15 63.61
C LYS A 236 30.11 -6.91 64.39
N GLN A 237 30.18 -6.30 65.58
CA GLN A 237 28.99 -5.97 66.36
C GLN A 237 28.13 -4.90 65.66
N GLU A 238 28.77 -3.89 65.06
CA GLU A 238 28.07 -2.83 64.32
C GLU A 238 27.47 -3.34 63.01
N LEU A 239 28.18 -4.22 62.30
CA LEU A 239 27.64 -4.93 61.13
C LEU A 239 26.41 -5.76 61.51
N VAL A 240 26.47 -6.53 62.59
CA VAL A 240 25.31 -7.33 63.06
C VAL A 240 24.14 -6.43 63.47
N ALA A 241 24.41 -5.26 64.06
CA ALA A 241 23.37 -4.29 64.39
C ALA A 241 22.73 -3.66 63.13
N LEU A 242 23.54 -3.34 62.11
CA LEU A 242 23.05 -2.85 60.82
C LEU A 242 22.28 -3.91 60.04
N GLU A 243 22.75 -5.16 60.05
CA GLU A 243 22.02 -6.30 59.47
C GLU A 243 20.67 -6.50 60.16
N ALA A 244 20.62 -6.42 61.49
CA ALA A 244 19.37 -6.50 62.24
C ALA A 244 18.43 -5.32 61.93
N ALA A 245 18.96 -4.09 61.79
CA ALA A 245 18.19 -2.92 61.42
C ALA A 245 17.63 -3.04 59.99
N ASN A 246 18.43 -3.51 59.05
CA ASN A 246 18.01 -3.77 57.67
C ASN A 246 16.92 -4.84 57.60
N VAL A 247 17.06 -5.95 58.34
CA VAL A 247 16.02 -6.99 58.42
C VAL A 247 14.74 -6.42 59.01
N TYR A 248 14.82 -5.60 60.07
CA TYR A 248 13.64 -4.96 60.66
C TYR A 248 12.95 -4.02 59.68
N GLN A 249 13.72 -3.23 58.94
CA GLN A 249 13.20 -2.31 57.93
C GLN A 249 12.55 -3.06 56.76
N LEU A 250 13.12 -4.19 56.34
CA LEU A 250 12.54 -5.08 55.34
C LEU A 250 11.21 -5.69 55.84
N LEU A 251 11.19 -6.20 57.07
CA LEU A 251 10.00 -6.77 57.68
C LEU A 251 8.86 -5.74 57.84
N GLN A 252 9.21 -4.49 58.15
CA GLN A 252 8.24 -3.40 58.24
C GLN A 252 7.68 -2.98 56.88
N SER A 253 8.43 -3.21 55.79
CA SER A 253 7.99 -2.95 54.42
C SER A 253 7.11 -4.05 53.82
N GLU A 254 7.13 -5.26 54.40
CA GLU A 254 6.35 -6.43 53.97
C GLU A 254 4.85 -6.15 53.74
N PRO A 255 4.08 -5.51 54.65
CA PRO A 255 2.65 -5.25 54.42
C PRO A 255 2.41 -4.27 53.27
N LEU A 256 3.33 -3.33 53.03
CA LEU A 256 3.22 -2.39 51.92
C LEU A 256 3.48 -3.10 50.58
N ILE A 257 4.43 -4.04 50.57
CA ILE A 257 4.75 -4.88 49.42
C ILE A 257 3.55 -5.78 49.09
N ASP A 258 2.92 -6.39 50.09
CA ASP A 258 1.72 -7.21 49.91
C ASP A 258 0.55 -6.41 49.34
N GLU A 259 0.31 -5.18 49.81
CA GLU A 259 -0.74 -4.31 49.26
C GLU A 259 -0.47 -3.97 47.78
N VAL A 260 0.78 -3.70 47.43
CA VAL A 260 1.18 -3.43 46.04
C VAL A 260 1.03 -4.68 45.17
N LEU A 261 1.41 -5.86 45.66
CA LEU A 261 1.24 -7.13 44.96
C LEU A 261 -0.25 -7.42 44.72
N GLN A 262 -1.09 -7.22 45.72
CA GLN A 262 -2.53 -7.43 45.60
C GLN A 262 -3.18 -6.43 44.63
N GLY A 263 -2.71 -5.17 44.63
CA GLY A 263 -3.10 -4.16 43.64
C GLY A 263 -2.66 -4.53 42.22
N LEU A 264 -1.46 -5.10 42.07
CA LEU A 264 -0.94 -5.58 40.79
C LEU A 264 -1.74 -6.78 40.27
N ASP A 265 -2.08 -7.73 41.14
CA ASP A 265 -2.92 -8.88 40.79
C ASP A 265 -4.32 -8.44 40.36
N ALA A 266 -4.92 -7.50 41.08
CA ALA A 266 -6.21 -6.91 40.70
C ALA A 266 -6.14 -6.20 39.34
N ALA A 267 -5.09 -5.40 39.11
CA ALA A 267 -4.86 -4.76 37.82
C ALA A 267 -4.65 -5.80 36.71
N SER A 268 -3.89 -6.87 36.97
CA SER A 268 -3.68 -7.96 36.02
C SER A 268 -5.01 -8.63 35.64
N ALA A 269 -5.85 -8.95 36.62
CA ALA A 269 -7.17 -9.54 36.38
C ALA A 269 -8.06 -8.63 35.51
N THR A 270 -8.04 -7.32 35.75
CA THR A 270 -8.81 -6.38 34.90
C THR A 270 -8.27 -6.32 33.46
N VAL A 271 -6.96 -6.46 33.26
CA VAL A 271 -6.35 -6.50 31.92
C VAL A 271 -6.72 -7.80 31.20
N ASP A 272 -6.75 -8.92 31.91
CA ASP A 272 -7.18 -10.21 31.35
C ASP A 272 -8.65 -10.16 30.91
N ASP A 273 -9.53 -9.57 31.72
CA ASP A 273 -10.92 -9.33 31.34
C ASP A 273 -10.99 -8.49 30.05
N MET A 274 -10.24 -7.39 29.99
CA MET A 274 -10.20 -6.53 28.80
C MET A 274 -9.71 -7.28 27.55
N ASP A 275 -8.74 -8.19 27.67
CA ASP A 275 -8.29 -9.01 26.54
C ASP A 275 -9.41 -9.94 26.05
N GLU A 276 -10.17 -10.56 26.96
CA GLU A 276 -11.30 -11.42 26.60
C GLU A 276 -12.42 -10.60 25.90
N TRP A 277 -12.74 -9.41 26.41
CA TRP A 277 -13.68 -8.50 25.75
C TRP A 277 -13.20 -8.13 24.34
N LEU A 278 -11.92 -7.76 24.20
CA LEU A 278 -11.33 -7.46 22.89
C LEU A 278 -11.36 -8.66 21.96
N ARG A 279 -11.15 -9.88 22.48
CA ARG A 279 -11.24 -11.13 21.71
C ARG A 279 -12.65 -11.34 21.17
N ILE A 280 -13.67 -11.18 22.01
CA ILE A 280 -15.09 -11.31 21.63
C ILE A 280 -15.45 -10.24 20.58
N PHE A 281 -15.05 -8.99 20.78
CA PHE A 281 -15.33 -7.92 19.83
C PHE A 281 -14.64 -8.16 18.48
N ASN A 282 -13.37 -8.59 18.48
CA ASN A 282 -12.67 -8.93 17.25
C ASN A 282 -13.35 -10.08 16.50
N MET A 283 -13.83 -11.11 17.21
CA MET A 283 -14.59 -12.20 16.61
C MET A 283 -15.89 -11.70 15.97
N LYS A 284 -16.65 -10.86 16.68
CA LYS A 284 -17.89 -10.25 16.15
C LYS A 284 -17.62 -9.36 14.93
N LEU A 285 -16.59 -8.52 14.98
CA LEU A 285 -16.21 -7.66 13.86
C LEU A 285 -15.76 -8.47 12.64
N ARG A 286 -15.06 -9.59 12.86
CA ARG A 286 -14.69 -10.51 11.79
C ARG A 286 -15.93 -11.13 11.13
N HIS A 287 -16.87 -11.66 11.92
CA HIS A 287 -18.11 -12.22 11.37
C HIS A 287 -18.93 -11.16 10.63
N MET A 288 -19.10 -9.97 11.20
CA MET A 288 -19.77 -8.86 10.53
C MET A 288 -19.11 -8.52 9.19
N ARG A 289 -17.77 -8.51 9.14
CA ARG A 289 -17.03 -8.25 7.89
C ARG A 289 -17.26 -9.35 6.84
N GLU A 290 -17.29 -10.61 7.26
CA GLU A 290 -17.57 -11.75 6.39
C GLU A 290 -19.02 -11.68 5.85
N ASP A 291 -19.99 -11.33 6.71
CA ASP A 291 -21.38 -11.15 6.34
C ASP A 291 -21.57 -9.99 5.36
N ILE A 292 -20.94 -8.84 5.63
CA ILE A 292 -20.96 -7.68 4.73
C ILE A 292 -20.37 -8.05 3.37
N ALA A 293 -19.23 -8.74 3.32
CA ALA A 293 -18.60 -9.15 2.07
C ALA A 293 -19.51 -10.12 1.27
N SER A 294 -20.22 -11.01 1.95
CA SER A 294 -21.20 -11.90 1.32
C SER A 294 -22.38 -11.13 0.72
N ILE A 295 -22.92 -10.16 1.47
CA ILE A 295 -24.01 -9.28 1.01
C ILE A 295 -23.55 -8.43 -0.17
N GLU A 296 -22.36 -7.83 -0.10
CA GLU A 296 -21.78 -7.01 -1.18
C GLU A 296 -21.58 -7.82 -2.46
N SER A 297 -21.03 -9.04 -2.36
CA SER A 297 -20.85 -9.94 -3.50
C SER A 297 -22.19 -10.29 -4.15
N ARG A 298 -23.19 -10.64 -3.34
CA ARG A 298 -24.55 -10.91 -3.83
C ARG A 298 -25.18 -9.69 -4.48
N ASN A 299 -25.04 -8.51 -3.87
CA ASN A 299 -25.61 -7.28 -4.39
C ASN A 299 -24.97 -6.87 -5.72
N ASN A 300 -23.64 -6.97 -5.83
CA ASN A 300 -22.94 -6.74 -7.09
C ASN A 300 -23.38 -7.71 -8.19
N GLY A 301 -23.62 -8.98 -7.84
CA GLY A 301 -24.21 -9.96 -8.75
C GLY A 301 -25.60 -9.55 -9.25
N LEU A 302 -26.48 -9.10 -8.35
CA LEU A 302 -27.82 -8.61 -8.68
C LEU A 302 -27.78 -7.32 -9.51
N GLU A 303 -26.87 -6.41 -9.21
CA GLU A 303 -26.68 -5.18 -9.95
C GLU A 303 -26.17 -5.46 -11.38
N MET A 304 -25.16 -6.31 -11.53
CA MET A 304 -24.73 -6.76 -12.86
C MET A 304 -25.85 -7.45 -13.62
N GLN A 305 -26.64 -8.31 -12.97
CA GLN A 305 -27.79 -8.94 -13.60
C GLN A 305 -28.84 -7.90 -14.02
N SER A 306 -29.11 -6.89 -13.19
CA SER A 306 -30.04 -5.81 -13.50
C SER A 306 -29.58 -4.99 -14.71
N VAL A 307 -28.30 -4.60 -14.74
CA VAL A 307 -27.69 -3.87 -15.86
C VAL A 307 -27.73 -4.71 -17.13
N ASN A 308 -27.35 -5.99 -17.06
CA ASN A 308 -27.38 -6.89 -18.21
C ASN A 308 -28.80 -7.12 -18.72
N ASN A 309 -29.78 -7.30 -17.84
CA ASN A 309 -31.17 -7.47 -18.23
C ASN A 309 -31.71 -6.20 -18.88
N LYS A 310 -31.38 -5.03 -18.35
CA LYS A 310 -31.76 -3.75 -18.96
C LYS A 310 -31.16 -3.59 -20.35
N GLY A 311 -29.86 -3.85 -20.51
CA GLY A 311 -29.20 -3.83 -21.82
C GLY A 311 -29.78 -4.86 -22.79
N LEU A 312 -30.11 -6.06 -22.30
CA LEU A 312 -30.77 -7.09 -23.11
C LEU A 312 -32.16 -6.65 -23.58
N VAL A 313 -32.96 -6.03 -22.71
CA VAL A 313 -34.27 -5.49 -23.08
C VAL A 313 -34.13 -4.39 -24.13
N GLU A 314 -33.19 -3.46 -23.96
CA GLU A 314 -32.93 -2.39 -24.94
C GLU A 314 -32.49 -2.95 -26.30
N GLU A 315 -31.64 -3.98 -26.33
CA GLU A 315 -31.24 -4.64 -27.59
C GLU A 315 -32.39 -5.44 -28.22
N LEU A 316 -33.24 -6.08 -27.42
CA LEU A 316 -34.43 -6.76 -27.90
C LEU A 316 -35.46 -5.79 -28.47
N GLU A 317 -35.66 -4.62 -27.85
CA GLU A 317 -36.54 -3.56 -28.36
C GLU A 317 -36.04 -3.04 -29.71
N LYS A 318 -34.73 -2.76 -29.84
CA LYS A 318 -34.12 -2.38 -31.13
C LYS A 318 -34.34 -3.43 -32.21
N LEU A 319 -34.18 -4.72 -31.87
CA LEU A 319 -34.42 -5.81 -32.81
C LEU A 319 -35.91 -5.90 -33.18
N LEU A 320 -36.81 -5.74 -32.22
CA LEU A 320 -38.26 -5.78 -32.44
C LEU A 320 -38.71 -4.66 -33.37
N ASP A 321 -38.20 -3.44 -33.18
CA ASP A 321 -38.50 -2.31 -34.05
C ASP A 321 -38.05 -2.56 -35.50
N ARG A 322 -36.89 -3.20 -35.69
CA ARG A 322 -36.39 -3.59 -37.03
C ARG A 322 -37.23 -4.69 -37.69
N LEU A 323 -37.82 -5.59 -36.89
CA LEU A 323 -38.64 -6.71 -37.38
C LEU A 323 -40.12 -6.33 -37.56
N ARG A 324 -40.53 -5.13 -37.10
CA ARG A 324 -41.92 -4.68 -37.16
C ARG A 324 -42.31 -4.34 -38.59
N ILE A 325 -43.37 -4.98 -39.07
CA ILE A 325 -43.96 -4.73 -40.38
C ILE A 325 -45.20 -3.84 -40.18
N PRO A 326 -45.21 -2.58 -40.66
CA PRO A 326 -46.40 -1.74 -40.64
C PRO A 326 -47.53 -2.38 -41.46
N GLN A 327 -48.70 -2.52 -40.84
CA GLN A 327 -49.85 -3.18 -41.46
C GLN A 327 -50.33 -2.45 -42.73
N GLU A 328 -50.18 -1.13 -42.78
CA GLU A 328 -50.52 -0.29 -43.93
C GLU A 328 -49.68 -0.64 -45.18
N PHE A 329 -48.38 -0.86 -45.00
CA PHE A 329 -47.48 -1.28 -46.08
C PHE A 329 -47.75 -2.73 -46.48
N ALA A 330 -47.97 -3.63 -45.52
CA ALA A 330 -48.34 -5.02 -45.82
C ALA A 330 -49.63 -5.13 -46.64
N ALA A 331 -50.65 -4.33 -46.30
CA ALA A 331 -51.91 -4.26 -47.03
C ALA A 331 -51.72 -3.71 -48.46
N SER A 332 -50.93 -2.64 -48.61
CA SER A 332 -50.64 -2.03 -49.92
C SER A 332 -49.87 -3.01 -50.84
N LEU A 333 -48.87 -3.70 -50.29
CA LEU A 333 -48.04 -4.67 -51.01
C LEU A 333 -48.83 -5.93 -51.41
N THR A 334 -49.79 -6.37 -50.60
CA THR A 334 -50.56 -7.59 -50.86
C THR A 334 -51.78 -7.33 -51.75
N GLY A 335 -52.57 -6.28 -51.47
CA GLY A 335 -53.86 -6.03 -52.12
C GLY A 335 -54.14 -4.60 -52.61
N GLY A 336 -53.15 -3.70 -52.60
CA GLY A 336 -53.31 -2.34 -53.16
C GLY A 336 -53.66 -2.33 -54.66
N SER A 337 -54.57 -1.43 -55.05
CA SER A 337 -54.80 -1.11 -56.47
C SER A 337 -53.57 -0.41 -57.07
N PHE A 338 -53.34 -0.61 -58.37
CA PHE A 338 -52.30 0.08 -59.14
C PHE A 338 -52.83 1.34 -59.86
N GLU A 339 -53.98 1.86 -59.43
CA GLU A 339 -54.45 3.18 -59.86
C GLU A 339 -53.44 4.29 -59.52
N GLU A 340 -53.38 5.31 -60.37
CA GLU A 340 -52.44 6.42 -60.27
C GLU A 340 -52.49 7.13 -58.91
N SER A 341 -53.67 7.21 -58.30
CA SER A 341 -53.88 7.79 -56.96
C SER A 341 -53.21 7.00 -55.81
N ARG A 342 -52.99 5.70 -55.99
CA ARG A 342 -52.38 4.81 -54.98
C ARG A 342 -50.97 4.35 -55.36
N MET A 343 -50.50 4.70 -56.56
CA MET A 343 -49.19 4.31 -57.05
C MET A 343 -48.05 4.85 -56.17
N LEU A 344 -48.15 6.10 -55.70
CA LEU A 344 -47.15 6.69 -54.80
C LEU A 344 -47.02 5.88 -53.50
N LYS A 345 -48.13 5.48 -52.88
CA LYS A 345 -48.14 4.66 -51.66
C LYS A 345 -47.57 3.26 -51.89
N ASN A 346 -47.80 2.68 -53.07
CA ASN A 346 -47.20 1.40 -53.44
C ASN A 346 -45.68 1.53 -53.60
N VAL A 347 -45.19 2.63 -54.20
CA VAL A 347 -43.75 2.91 -54.34
C VAL A 347 -43.10 3.10 -52.97
N GLU A 348 -43.67 3.92 -52.10
CA GLU A 348 -43.20 4.12 -50.72
C GLU A 348 -43.15 2.79 -49.94
N ALA A 349 -44.18 1.94 -50.08
CA ALA A 349 -44.20 0.62 -49.45
C ALA A 349 -43.12 -0.32 -50.01
N CYS A 350 -42.78 -0.22 -51.29
CA CYS A 350 -41.69 -0.98 -51.91
C CYS A 350 -40.30 -0.51 -51.50
N GLU A 351 -40.10 0.81 -51.39
CA GLU A 351 -38.88 1.40 -50.86
C GLU A 351 -38.68 0.98 -49.41
N TRP A 352 -39.73 1.04 -48.59
CA TRP A 352 -39.72 0.53 -47.22
C TRP A 352 -39.37 -0.96 -47.17
N LEU A 353 -40.02 -1.80 -47.98
CA LEU A 353 -39.76 -3.26 -48.03
C LEU A 353 -38.31 -3.55 -48.39
N THR A 354 -37.76 -2.82 -49.36
CA THR A 354 -36.36 -2.95 -49.78
C THR A 354 -35.41 -2.54 -48.66
N GLY A 355 -35.71 -1.44 -47.96
CA GLY A 355 -34.98 -0.99 -46.78
C GLY A 355 -35.01 -2.01 -45.63
N ALA A 356 -36.19 -2.61 -45.38
CA ALA A 356 -36.39 -3.62 -44.34
C ALA A 356 -35.65 -4.94 -44.63
N ILE A 357 -35.56 -5.36 -45.90
CA ILE A 357 -34.77 -6.53 -46.28
C ILE A 357 -33.27 -6.25 -46.10
N ARG A 358 -32.79 -5.08 -46.56
CA ARG A 358 -31.38 -4.68 -46.42
C ARG A 358 -30.94 -4.47 -44.98
N SER A 359 -31.83 -4.06 -44.08
CA SER A 359 -31.51 -3.88 -42.65
C SER A 359 -31.32 -5.22 -41.93
N LEU A 360 -31.86 -6.31 -42.49
CA LEU A 360 -31.72 -7.68 -41.99
C LEU A 360 -30.60 -8.46 -42.69
N GLU A 361 -29.84 -7.81 -43.59
CA GLU A 361 -28.68 -8.35 -44.30
C GLU A 361 -27.36 -7.86 -43.68
N VAL A 362 -26.30 -8.67 -43.85
CA VAL A 362 -24.93 -8.29 -43.46
C VAL A 362 -24.47 -7.15 -44.37
N PRO A 363 -23.92 -6.02 -43.87
CA PRO A 363 -23.30 -5.81 -42.54
C PRO A 363 -24.20 -5.14 -41.49
N ASN A 364 -25.46 -4.82 -41.79
CA ASN A 364 -26.32 -3.99 -40.92
C ASN A 364 -26.88 -4.75 -39.70
N LEU A 365 -26.90 -6.08 -39.79
CA LEU A 365 -27.29 -6.98 -38.72
C LEU A 365 -26.07 -7.78 -38.26
N ASP A 366 -25.85 -7.81 -36.94
CA ASP A 366 -24.78 -8.63 -36.36
C ASP A 366 -25.00 -10.12 -36.71
N PRO A 367 -23.94 -10.83 -37.13
CA PRO A 367 -24.00 -12.26 -37.46
C PRO A 367 -24.66 -13.14 -36.38
N CYS A 368 -24.63 -12.76 -35.10
CA CYS A 368 -25.28 -13.52 -34.03
C CYS A 368 -26.80 -13.63 -34.19
N TYR A 369 -27.46 -12.62 -34.77
CA TYR A 369 -28.91 -12.61 -34.97
C TYR A 369 -29.38 -13.49 -36.13
N VAL A 370 -28.49 -13.84 -37.07
CA VAL A 370 -28.82 -14.61 -38.28
C VAL A 370 -29.36 -16.01 -37.93
N ASN A 371 -28.86 -16.60 -36.85
CA ASN A 371 -29.29 -17.92 -36.39
C ASN A 371 -30.61 -17.89 -35.60
N MET A 372 -31.08 -16.70 -35.20
CA MET A 372 -32.31 -16.56 -34.42
C MET A 372 -33.54 -16.93 -35.26
N ARG A 373 -34.39 -17.80 -34.73
CA ARG A 373 -35.59 -18.28 -35.45
C ARG A 373 -36.51 -17.13 -35.87
N ALA A 374 -36.77 -16.18 -34.97
CA ALA A 374 -37.65 -15.04 -35.22
C ALA A 374 -37.18 -14.19 -36.41
N VAL A 375 -35.86 -13.93 -36.51
CA VAL A 375 -35.26 -13.18 -37.62
C VAL A 375 -35.41 -13.94 -38.93
N ARG A 376 -35.18 -15.25 -38.94
CA ARG A 376 -35.35 -16.10 -40.13
C ARG A 376 -36.80 -16.15 -40.61
N GLU A 377 -37.76 -16.30 -39.69
CA GLU A 377 -39.19 -16.32 -40.02
C GLU A 377 -39.64 -14.97 -40.60
N LYS A 378 -39.22 -13.85 -39.99
CA LYS A 378 -39.54 -12.51 -40.50
C LYS A 378 -38.89 -12.19 -41.83
N ARG A 379 -37.64 -12.61 -42.04
CA ARG A 379 -36.98 -12.52 -43.36
C ARG A 379 -37.76 -13.29 -44.43
N ALA A 380 -38.23 -14.50 -44.11
CA ALA A 380 -39.04 -15.28 -45.05
C ALA A 380 -40.40 -14.61 -45.35
N GLU A 381 -41.01 -13.97 -44.35
CA GLU A 381 -42.26 -13.20 -44.52
C GLU A 381 -42.06 -11.99 -45.45
N LEU A 382 -40.98 -11.22 -45.28
CA LEU A 382 -40.64 -10.09 -46.16
C LEU A 382 -40.37 -10.54 -47.60
N GLU A 383 -39.66 -11.66 -47.80
CA GLU A 383 -39.45 -12.21 -49.14
C GLU A 383 -40.75 -12.73 -49.78
N LYS A 384 -41.68 -13.25 -48.98
CA LYS A 384 -43.03 -13.60 -49.46
C LYS A 384 -43.82 -12.35 -49.89
N LEU A 385 -43.72 -11.26 -49.15
CA LEU A 385 -44.33 -9.97 -49.52
C LEU A 385 -43.74 -9.43 -50.84
N LYS A 386 -42.41 -9.47 -50.98
CA LYS A 386 -41.71 -9.06 -52.20
C LYS A 386 -42.14 -9.87 -53.41
N THR A 387 -42.11 -11.19 -53.32
CA THR A 387 -42.50 -12.08 -54.43
C THR A 387 -43.98 -11.90 -54.81
N THR A 388 -44.86 -11.70 -53.81
CA THR A 388 -46.28 -11.43 -54.05
C THR A 388 -46.50 -10.11 -54.77
N PHE A 389 -45.84 -9.03 -54.31
CA PHE A 389 -45.96 -7.72 -54.95
C PHE A 389 -45.40 -7.73 -56.38
N VAL A 390 -44.20 -8.31 -56.60
CA VAL A 390 -43.58 -8.38 -57.93
C VAL A 390 -44.47 -9.15 -58.90
N ARG A 391 -45.08 -10.26 -58.47
CA ARG A 391 -46.04 -11.00 -59.30
C ARG A 391 -47.24 -10.13 -59.67
N ARG A 392 -47.85 -9.45 -58.70
CA ARG A 392 -49.02 -8.57 -58.93
C ARG A 392 -48.67 -7.42 -59.88
N ALA A 393 -47.52 -6.78 -59.69
CA ALA A 393 -47.05 -5.70 -60.54
C ALA A 393 -46.78 -6.18 -61.97
N SER A 394 -46.21 -7.38 -62.13
CA SER A 394 -45.95 -7.99 -63.44
C SER A 394 -47.26 -8.34 -64.17
N GLU A 395 -48.25 -8.88 -63.46
CA GLU A 395 -49.59 -9.15 -63.99
C GLU A 395 -50.30 -7.85 -64.41
N PHE A 396 -50.21 -6.80 -63.59
CA PHE A 396 -50.77 -5.49 -63.92
C PHE A 396 -50.13 -4.89 -65.17
N LEU A 397 -48.80 -4.86 -65.24
CA LEU A 397 -48.08 -4.35 -66.41
C LEU A 397 -48.44 -5.15 -67.67
N ARG A 398 -48.50 -6.48 -67.57
CA ARG A 398 -48.89 -7.34 -68.70
C ARG A 398 -50.29 -7.01 -69.21
N ASN A 399 -51.26 -6.84 -68.31
CA ASN A 399 -52.63 -6.50 -68.67
C ASN A 399 -52.74 -5.08 -69.23
N TYR A 400 -52.03 -4.12 -68.62
CA TYR A 400 -51.99 -2.73 -69.06
C TYR A 400 -51.38 -2.59 -70.47
N PHE A 401 -50.25 -3.26 -70.72
CA PHE A 401 -49.64 -3.25 -72.06
C PHE A 401 -50.54 -3.95 -73.09
N SER A 402 -51.20 -5.05 -72.73
CA SER A 402 -52.16 -5.70 -73.63
C SER A 402 -53.32 -4.76 -73.97
N SER A 403 -53.92 -4.10 -72.98
CA SER A 403 -55.03 -3.17 -73.25
C SER A 403 -54.58 -1.92 -74.00
N LEU A 404 -53.35 -1.44 -73.75
CA LEU A 404 -52.76 -0.33 -74.50
C LEU A 404 -52.53 -0.71 -75.96
N VAL A 405 -51.99 -1.91 -76.23
CA VAL A 405 -51.80 -2.43 -77.59
C VAL A 405 -53.15 -2.62 -78.29
N ASP A 406 -54.14 -3.19 -77.62
CA ASP A 406 -55.50 -3.35 -78.16
C ASP A 406 -56.17 -1.99 -78.45
N PHE A 407 -55.95 -1.00 -77.58
CA PHE A 407 -56.38 0.39 -77.81
C PHE A 407 -55.68 1.01 -79.02
N MET A 408 -54.36 0.86 -79.16
CA MET A 408 -53.60 1.37 -80.30
C MET A 408 -53.97 0.69 -81.63
N ILE A 409 -54.39 -0.58 -81.60
CA ILE A 409 -54.83 -1.32 -82.80
C ILE A 409 -56.27 -0.94 -83.20
N SER A 410 -57.13 -0.61 -82.23
CA SER A 410 -58.52 -0.23 -82.49
C SER A 410 -58.67 1.24 -82.91
N ASP A 411 -57.77 2.12 -82.49
CA ASP A 411 -57.74 3.52 -82.90
C ASP A 411 -57.01 3.69 -84.26
N LYS A 412 -57.76 3.52 -85.35
CA LYS A 412 -57.26 3.64 -86.75
C LYS A 412 -56.67 5.02 -87.11
N SER A 413 -56.77 6.01 -86.22
CA SER A 413 -56.21 7.34 -86.41
C SER A 413 -54.68 7.40 -86.35
N TYR A 414 -54.00 6.44 -85.68
CA TYR A 414 -52.54 6.41 -85.56
C TYR A 414 -51.80 5.68 -86.69
N PHE A 415 -52.50 4.85 -87.47
CA PHE A 415 -51.94 4.12 -88.61
C PHE A 415 -52.19 4.83 -89.96
N SER A 416 -52.74 6.04 -89.94
CA SER A 416 -52.99 6.87 -91.12
C SER A 416 -51.83 7.87 -91.29
N GLN A 417 -50.71 7.42 -91.85
CA GLN A 417 -49.77 8.29 -92.56
C GLN A 417 -50.01 8.17 -94.06
#